data_AF-A0A2M8CMB0-F1
#
_entry.id   AF-A0A2M8CMB0-F1
#
_cell.length_a   1.000
_cell.length_b   1.000
_cell.length_c   1.000
_cell.angle_alpha   90.00
_cell.angle_beta   90.00
_cell.angle_gamma   90.00
#
_symmetry.space_group_name_H-M   'P 1'
#
loop_
_entity.id
_entity.type
_entity.pdbx_description
1 polymer ?
#
loop_
_entity_poly.entity_id
_entity_poly.type
_entity_poly.pdbx_seq_one_letter_code
_entity_poly.pdbx_strand_id
1 'polypeptide(L)'
;MKLRQNLLPLAALMALAFSTMILLRLATPHGAGLINDSIAYIGGARAIINGQGYSEIWLASDLEPITHYPPLFSLTLSAIGLSGIDPLNAARWLNIFLLGLNGLLFGLIGWRATRSSWLAALIGSLYLLNADLFGVHSYAITEPLFLFFVLLAFLALDELLATRQKRFAAALGLMVGLAILTRYVGLALFAALGLTLWLEAKNWQERLQLTGFYLLTSLPLPIAWIARNELTAHVGTNRVAAFYGLNTDNLALGLQNLSRWLIPFPALWKSISPLHATLVALTGLAALAVIGWALWRGQAASRAEKLSLAGGVFGFTYLAMVLFSMSFFDPATRFLQRILAPLYLSLLFLPFFALERLWRSRGKFILLALILIWQGFAAVNLVSAARQMRLDGQGYAGVRWSQSGAATFLHSLPATTAIYSNSPPAIYATLERPSYIYFMSGDRPEEYALVFKAVAEKKAVLVLWGLSAEEADSPEFQQIKAKLALTVKSGRDWVFFGASQ
;
A
#
# COMPACT_ATOMS: atom_id res chain seq x y z
N MET A 1 14.00 -18.72 36.84
CA MET A 1 14.76 -17.58 36.24
C MET A 1 14.76 -17.58 34.69
N LYS A 2 15.04 -18.71 33.99
CA LYS A 2 15.06 -18.78 32.51
C LYS A 2 13.72 -18.46 31.81
N LEU A 3 12.58 -18.84 32.39
CA LEU A 3 11.24 -18.51 31.83
C LEU A 3 10.93 -17.00 31.90
N ARG A 4 11.29 -16.32 33.00
CA ARG A 4 11.12 -14.85 33.13
C ARG A 4 12.01 -14.07 32.15
N GLN A 5 13.20 -14.57 31.81
CA GLN A 5 14.13 -13.93 30.88
C GLN A 5 13.63 -13.93 29.42
N ASN A 6 12.77 -14.87 29.03
CA ASN A 6 12.21 -14.92 27.67
C ASN A 6 10.96 -14.05 27.49
N LEU A 7 10.26 -13.73 28.59
CA LEU A 7 9.03 -12.94 28.55
C LEU A 7 9.28 -11.44 28.40
N LEU A 8 10.35 -10.91 29.00
CA LEU A 8 10.66 -9.48 28.96
C LEU A 8 10.76 -8.90 27.53
N PRO A 9 11.58 -9.45 26.60
CA PRO A 9 11.67 -8.89 25.25
C PRO A 9 10.37 -9.03 24.45
N LEU A 10 9.58 -10.09 24.68
CA LEU A 10 8.27 -10.24 24.03
C LEU A 10 7.27 -9.22 24.58
N ALA A 11 7.27 -8.99 25.89
CA ALA A 11 6.46 -7.93 26.52
C ALA A 11 6.87 -6.55 26.02
N ALA A 12 8.17 -6.29 25.85
CA ALA A 12 8.67 -5.04 25.26
C ALA A 12 8.20 -4.86 23.81
N LEU A 13 8.22 -5.91 22.99
CA LEU A 13 7.72 -5.87 21.62
C LEU A 13 6.20 -5.62 21.58
N MET A 14 5.42 -6.27 22.46
CA MET A 14 3.98 -6.02 22.58
C MET A 14 3.67 -4.58 23.02
N ALA A 15 4.40 -4.08 24.02
CA ALA A 15 4.28 -2.70 24.48
C ALA A 15 4.64 -1.71 23.37
N LEU A 16 5.69 -1.98 22.59
CA LEU A 16 6.06 -1.17 21.42
C LEU A 16 4.97 -1.19 20.35
N ALA A 17 4.45 -2.36 19.98
CA ALA A 17 3.38 -2.49 19.01
C ALA A 17 2.13 -1.71 19.43
N PHE A 18 1.73 -1.81 20.69
CA PHE A 18 0.61 -1.04 21.21
C PHE A 18 0.91 0.47 21.25
N SER A 19 2.13 0.86 21.60
CA SER A 19 2.56 2.26 21.61
C SER A 19 2.53 2.89 20.22
N THR A 20 2.95 2.16 19.17
CA THR A 20 2.88 2.66 17.79
C THR A 20 1.46 2.71 17.26
N MET A 21 0.58 1.79 17.67
CA MET A 21 -0.86 1.88 17.38
C MET A 21 -1.48 3.14 17.98
N ILE A 22 -1.19 3.42 19.26
CA ILE A 22 -1.64 4.65 19.93
C ILE A 22 -1.07 5.87 19.21
N LEU A 23 0.23 5.87 18.91
CA LEU A 23 0.88 6.97 18.20
C LEU A 23 0.20 7.24 16.86
N LEU A 24 -0.13 6.20 16.08
CA LEU A 24 -0.83 6.34 14.80
C LEU A 24 -2.23 6.92 14.96
N ARG A 25 -2.96 6.48 15.99
CA ARG A 25 -4.28 7.04 16.33
C ARG A 25 -4.19 8.52 16.70
N LEU A 26 -3.14 8.93 17.40
CA LEU A 26 -2.89 10.33 17.79
C LEU A 26 -2.35 11.18 16.63
N ALA A 27 -1.63 10.57 15.68
CA ALA A 27 -1.07 11.21 14.50
C ALA A 27 -2.14 11.52 13.44
N THR A 28 -3.32 10.91 13.52
CA THR A 28 -4.39 10.99 12.51
C THR A 28 -5.66 11.67 13.03
N PRO A 29 -5.62 12.85 13.70
CA PRO A 29 -6.81 13.45 14.31
C PRO A 29 -7.93 13.73 13.28
N HIS A 30 -7.56 14.05 12.04
CA HIS A 30 -8.46 14.31 10.91
C HIS A 30 -8.95 13.04 10.19
N GLY A 31 -8.67 11.85 10.73
CA GLY A 31 -8.98 10.57 10.08
C GLY A 31 -7.78 9.96 9.35
N ALA A 32 -8.00 8.81 8.73
CA ALA A 32 -6.97 8.17 7.91
C ALA A 32 -6.66 9.03 6.67
N GLY A 33 -5.42 8.99 6.20
CA GLY A 33 -5.04 9.64 4.95
C GLY A 33 -5.81 9.08 3.76
N LEU A 34 -6.18 9.95 2.82
CA LEU A 34 -7.02 9.59 1.68
C LEU A 34 -6.36 9.98 0.36
N ILE A 35 -6.41 9.07 -0.61
CA ILE A 35 -5.98 9.29 -1.99
C ILE A 35 -7.04 8.73 -2.94
N ASN A 36 -6.84 8.85 -4.26
CA ASN A 36 -7.79 8.35 -5.26
C ASN A 36 -8.23 6.91 -4.98
N ASP A 37 -7.27 6.00 -4.80
CA ASP A 37 -7.57 4.59 -4.49
C ASP A 37 -8.41 4.43 -3.22
N SER A 38 -8.17 5.24 -2.19
CA SER A 38 -8.92 5.17 -0.93
C SER A 38 -10.42 5.36 -1.16
N ILE A 39 -10.77 6.29 -2.05
CA ILE A 39 -12.16 6.57 -2.39
C ILE A 39 -12.80 5.40 -3.12
N ALA A 40 -12.06 4.74 -4.01
CA ALA A 40 -12.54 3.54 -4.67
C ALA A 40 -12.84 2.41 -3.66
N TYR A 41 -11.94 2.18 -2.69
CA TYR A 41 -12.15 1.14 -1.68
C TYR A 41 -13.31 1.45 -0.73
N ILE A 42 -13.40 2.70 -0.25
CA ILE A 42 -14.43 3.13 0.69
C ILE A 42 -15.79 3.17 0.00
N GLY A 43 -15.86 3.77 -1.19
CA GLY A 43 -17.05 3.82 -2.02
C GLY A 43 -17.55 2.42 -2.37
N GLY A 44 -16.66 1.55 -2.85
CA GLY A 44 -17.02 0.16 -3.14
C GLY A 44 -17.50 -0.62 -1.92
N ALA A 45 -16.95 -0.36 -0.72
CA ALA A 45 -17.44 -0.98 0.51
C ALA A 45 -18.85 -0.49 0.90
N ARG A 46 -19.09 0.83 0.81
CA ARG A 46 -20.43 1.41 1.02
C ARG A 46 -21.45 0.88 0.02
N ALA A 47 -21.07 0.72 -1.25
CA ALA A 47 -21.90 0.15 -2.30
C ALA A 47 -22.31 -1.30 -1.99
N ILE A 48 -21.36 -2.13 -1.53
CA ILE A 48 -21.63 -3.52 -1.12
C ILE A 48 -22.64 -3.56 0.03
N ILE A 49 -22.45 -2.74 1.07
CA ILE A 49 -23.36 -2.66 2.22
C ILE A 49 -24.78 -2.27 1.79
N ASN A 50 -24.90 -1.36 0.83
CA ASN A 50 -26.18 -0.87 0.31
C ASN A 50 -26.82 -1.78 -0.76
N GLY A 51 -26.26 -2.96 -1.04
CA GLY A 51 -26.79 -3.89 -2.03
C GLY A 51 -26.59 -3.45 -3.49
N GLN A 52 -25.70 -2.48 -3.74
CA GLN A 52 -25.40 -1.92 -5.06
C GLN A 52 -24.28 -2.69 -5.80
N GLY A 53 -23.78 -3.78 -5.19
CA GLY A 53 -22.61 -4.50 -5.68
C GLY A 53 -21.31 -3.72 -5.45
N TYR A 54 -20.21 -4.23 -6.00
CA TYR A 54 -18.91 -3.55 -5.94
C TYR A 54 -18.79 -2.57 -7.11
N SER A 55 -19.16 -1.31 -6.86
CA SER A 55 -19.50 -0.34 -7.90
C SER A 55 -19.06 1.10 -7.56
N GLU A 56 -18.91 1.95 -8.58
CA GLU A 56 -18.33 3.30 -8.50
C GLU A 56 -19.30 4.39 -8.00
N ILE A 57 -19.72 4.32 -6.74
CA ILE A 57 -20.72 5.26 -6.19
C ILE A 57 -20.23 6.71 -6.00
N TRP A 58 -18.93 6.99 -6.22
CA TRP A 58 -18.38 8.35 -6.14
C TRP A 58 -18.49 9.11 -7.47
N LEU A 59 -18.85 8.43 -8.55
CA LEU A 59 -19.15 9.05 -9.84
C LEU A 59 -20.65 9.27 -9.98
N ALA A 60 -21.04 10.40 -10.57
CA ALA A 60 -22.43 10.71 -10.88
C ALA A 60 -22.89 10.10 -12.23
N SER A 61 -22.14 9.13 -12.76
CA SER A 61 -22.46 8.36 -13.96
C SER A 61 -23.35 7.17 -13.63
N ASP A 62 -23.61 6.33 -14.64
CA ASP A 62 -24.17 5.01 -14.41
C ASP A 62 -23.32 4.23 -13.39
N LEU A 63 -23.99 3.37 -12.63
CA LEU A 63 -23.38 2.60 -11.55
C LEU A 63 -22.49 1.50 -12.14
N GLU A 64 -21.25 1.85 -12.48
CA GLU A 64 -20.30 0.96 -13.11
C GLU A 64 -19.62 0.02 -12.09
N PRO A 65 -19.34 -1.25 -12.47
CA PRO A 65 -18.61 -2.17 -11.61
C PRO A 65 -17.14 -1.78 -11.45
N ILE A 66 -16.62 -1.81 -10.22
CA ILE A 66 -15.18 -1.64 -9.98
C ILE A 66 -14.46 -2.92 -10.44
N THR A 67 -13.57 -2.79 -11.41
CA THR A 67 -12.74 -3.90 -11.94
C THR A 67 -11.24 -3.63 -11.84
N HIS A 68 -10.84 -2.35 -11.72
CA HIS A 68 -9.44 -1.95 -11.62
C HIS A 68 -8.78 -2.44 -10.31
N TYR A 69 -9.55 -2.51 -9.22
CA TYR A 69 -9.04 -2.86 -7.90
C TYR A 69 -9.52 -4.24 -7.44
N PRO A 70 -8.63 -5.06 -6.85
CA PRO A 70 -9.05 -6.30 -6.18
C PRO A 70 -10.01 -6.06 -5.01
N PRO A 71 -10.89 -7.02 -4.67
CA PRO A 71 -12.05 -6.74 -3.84
C PRO A 71 -11.81 -6.89 -2.34
N LEU A 72 -10.76 -7.59 -1.91
CA LEU A 72 -10.69 -8.11 -0.54
C LEU A 72 -10.62 -7.02 0.53
N PHE A 73 -9.95 -5.89 0.24
CA PHE A 73 -9.90 -4.78 1.18
C PHE A 73 -11.31 -4.18 1.37
N SER A 74 -12.00 -3.86 0.28
CA SER A 74 -13.38 -3.34 0.32
C SER A 74 -14.37 -4.34 0.94
N LEU A 75 -14.23 -5.64 0.67
CA LEU A 75 -15.01 -6.70 1.31
C LEU A 75 -14.75 -6.77 2.82
N THR A 76 -13.49 -6.61 3.24
CA THR A 76 -13.13 -6.56 4.67
C THR A 76 -13.76 -5.35 5.35
N LEU A 77 -13.71 -4.17 4.70
CA LEU A 77 -14.37 -2.97 5.20
C LEU A 77 -15.89 -3.13 5.26
N SER A 78 -16.48 -3.78 4.24
CA SER A 78 -17.92 -4.06 4.20
C SER A 78 -18.35 -4.98 5.33
N ALA A 79 -17.57 -6.03 5.61
CA ALA A 79 -17.82 -6.96 6.70
C ALA A 79 -17.76 -6.26 8.06
N ILE A 80 -16.81 -5.34 8.26
CA ILE A 80 -16.79 -4.49 9.46
C ILE A 80 -18.00 -3.55 9.48
N GLY A 81 -18.38 -2.98 8.34
CA GLY A 81 -19.50 -2.06 8.21
C GLY A 81 -20.88 -2.67 8.46
N LEU A 82 -21.03 -3.99 8.39
CA LEU A 82 -22.24 -4.69 8.85
C LEU A 82 -22.55 -4.45 10.34
N SER A 83 -21.55 -4.04 11.14
CA SER A 83 -21.73 -3.62 12.53
C SER A 83 -22.18 -2.15 12.69
N GLY A 84 -22.40 -1.43 11.59
CA GLY A 84 -22.76 -0.01 11.57
C GLY A 84 -21.57 0.95 11.59
N ILE A 85 -20.33 0.45 11.55
CA ILE A 85 -19.13 1.29 11.46
C ILE A 85 -18.95 1.74 10.00
N ASP A 86 -18.93 3.06 9.78
CA ASP A 86 -18.66 3.59 8.44
C ASP A 86 -17.32 3.06 7.86
N PRO A 87 -17.26 2.62 6.57
CA PRO A 87 -16.08 2.04 5.97
C PRO A 87 -14.79 2.88 6.04
N LEU A 88 -14.87 4.22 6.04
CA LEU A 88 -13.70 5.08 6.24
C LEU A 88 -13.12 4.91 7.64
N ASN A 89 -13.97 4.91 8.66
CA ASN A 89 -13.57 4.65 10.04
C ASN A 89 -13.10 3.21 10.25
N ALA A 90 -13.75 2.24 9.60
CA ALA A 90 -13.32 0.85 9.59
C ALA A 90 -11.89 0.72 9.04
N ALA A 91 -11.58 1.38 7.92
CA ALA A 91 -10.26 1.36 7.30
C ALA A 91 -9.18 1.95 8.23
N ARG A 92 -9.49 3.07 8.89
CA ARG A 92 -8.59 3.69 9.87
C ARG A 92 -8.23 2.73 10.99
N TRP A 93 -9.23 2.13 11.63
CA TRP A 93 -9.01 1.22 12.75
C TRP A 93 -8.31 -0.05 12.30
N LEU A 94 -8.76 -0.66 11.19
CA LEU A 94 -8.13 -1.84 10.61
C LEU A 94 -6.64 -1.60 10.38
N ASN A 95 -6.26 -0.50 9.72
CA ASN A 95 -4.85 -0.23 9.41
C ASN A 95 -4.01 0.10 10.64
N ILE A 96 -4.61 0.70 11.69
CA ILE A 96 -3.98 0.84 13.01
C ILE A 96 -3.70 -0.53 13.63
N PHE A 97 -4.70 -1.42 13.68
CA PHE A 97 -4.53 -2.77 14.22
C PHE A 97 -3.48 -3.57 13.44
N LEU A 98 -3.50 -3.47 12.11
CA LEU A 98 -2.54 -4.13 11.24
C LEU A 98 -1.11 -3.62 11.43
N LEU A 99 -0.88 -2.37 11.84
CA LEU A 99 0.46 -1.87 12.16
C LEU A 99 1.10 -2.70 13.28
N GLY A 100 0.38 -2.82 14.40
CA GLY A 100 0.84 -3.60 15.54
C GLY A 100 0.94 -5.09 15.21
N LEU A 101 -0.09 -5.64 14.55
CA LEU A 101 -0.15 -7.06 14.21
C LEU A 101 0.95 -7.48 13.24
N ASN A 102 1.23 -6.70 12.19
CA ASN A 102 2.31 -6.99 11.24
C ASN A 102 3.67 -6.96 11.94
N GLY A 103 3.93 -5.97 12.81
CA GLY A 103 5.16 -5.93 13.58
C GLY A 103 5.34 -7.12 14.53
N LEU A 104 4.25 -7.55 15.18
CA LEU A 104 4.25 -8.73 16.05
C LEU A 104 4.45 -10.04 15.28
N LEU A 105 3.76 -10.21 14.15
CA LEU A 105 3.94 -11.37 13.28
C LEU A 105 5.36 -11.43 12.73
N PHE A 106 5.93 -10.28 12.34
CA PHE A 106 7.29 -10.23 11.85
C PHE A 106 8.31 -10.61 12.95
N GLY A 107 8.12 -10.09 14.17
CA GLY A 107 8.88 -10.53 15.34
C GLY A 107 8.72 -12.02 15.65
N LEU A 108 7.51 -12.56 15.52
CA LEU A 108 7.22 -13.99 15.68
C LEU A 108 8.01 -14.83 14.65
N ILE A 109 8.00 -14.45 13.38
CA ILE A 109 8.79 -15.16 12.36
C ILE A 109 10.29 -15.08 12.72
N GLY A 110 10.79 -13.91 13.13
CA GLY A 110 12.16 -13.74 13.61
C GLY A 110 12.51 -14.65 14.80
N TRP A 111 11.58 -14.80 15.76
CA TRP A 111 11.72 -15.76 16.86
C TRP A 111 11.80 -17.20 16.35
N ARG A 112 10.91 -17.59 15.43
CA ARG A 112 10.87 -18.96 14.90
C ARG A 112 12.13 -19.31 14.11
N ALA A 113 12.68 -18.33 13.38
CA ALA A 113 13.90 -18.45 12.61
C ALA A 113 15.14 -18.56 13.49
N THR A 114 15.25 -17.74 14.53
CA THR A 114 16.49 -17.59 15.34
C THR A 114 16.46 -18.29 16.70
N ARG A 115 15.27 -18.67 17.19
CA ARG A 115 14.99 -19.19 18.55
C ARG A 115 15.39 -18.25 19.70
N SER A 116 15.57 -16.96 19.44
CA SER A 116 15.93 -15.94 20.43
C SER A 116 14.83 -14.88 20.56
N SER A 117 14.30 -14.70 21.77
CA SER A 117 13.25 -13.70 22.03
C SER A 117 13.77 -12.26 21.94
N TRP A 118 15.06 -12.03 22.20
CA TRP A 118 15.70 -10.72 21.99
C TRP A 118 15.84 -10.38 20.51
N LEU A 119 16.25 -11.35 19.68
CA LEU A 119 16.28 -11.14 18.22
C LEU A 119 14.87 -10.95 17.66
N ALA A 120 13.88 -11.64 18.20
CA ALA A 120 12.48 -11.44 17.85
C ALA A 120 12.02 -9.99 18.11
N ALA A 121 12.30 -9.47 19.31
CA ALA A 121 11.99 -8.09 19.67
C ALA A 121 12.72 -7.08 18.79
N LEU A 122 14.01 -7.33 18.51
CA LEU A 122 14.84 -6.49 17.65
C LEU A 122 14.31 -6.46 16.21
N ILE A 123 13.94 -7.61 15.66
CA ILE A 123 13.41 -7.74 14.30
C ILE A 123 12.03 -7.09 14.20
N GLY A 124 11.14 -7.33 15.17
CA GLY A 124 9.82 -6.70 15.21
C GLY A 124 9.89 -5.19 15.36
N SER A 125 10.85 -4.66 16.13
CA SER A 125 11.03 -3.22 16.28
C SER A 125 11.56 -2.54 15.02
N LEU A 126 12.33 -3.23 14.15
CA LEU A 126 12.72 -2.69 12.83
C LEU A 126 11.49 -2.36 11.97
N TYR A 127 10.44 -3.19 12.01
CA TYR A 127 9.18 -2.91 11.32
C TYR A 127 8.43 -1.76 12.00
N LEU A 128 8.25 -1.82 13.32
CA LEU A 128 7.39 -0.89 14.06
C LEU A 128 7.95 0.54 14.15
N LEU A 129 9.28 0.70 14.13
CA LEU A 129 9.95 2.00 14.24
C LEU A 129 10.21 2.66 12.87
N ASN A 130 9.85 2.01 11.76
CA ASN A 130 10.04 2.57 10.44
C ASN A 130 8.94 3.62 10.12
N ALA A 131 9.36 4.87 9.89
CA ALA A 131 8.45 5.99 9.65
C ALA A 131 7.62 5.85 8.36
N ASP A 132 8.17 5.22 7.32
CA ASP A 132 7.50 5.05 6.04
C ASP A 132 6.44 3.94 6.08
N LEU A 133 6.73 2.80 6.73
CA LEU A 133 5.72 1.78 7.02
C LEU A 133 4.61 2.37 7.89
N PHE A 134 4.96 3.13 8.93
CA PHE A 134 3.98 3.84 9.74
C PHE A 134 3.12 4.79 8.89
N GLY A 135 3.73 5.51 7.95
CA GLY A 135 3.03 6.34 6.97
C GLY A 135 2.09 5.54 6.06
N VAL A 136 2.51 4.38 5.58
CA VAL A 136 1.63 3.48 4.78
C VAL A 136 0.42 3.03 5.60
N HIS A 137 0.59 2.73 6.89
CA HIS A 137 -0.50 2.38 7.80
C HIS A 137 -1.42 3.56 8.16
N SER A 138 -1.00 4.81 7.91
CA SER A 138 -1.81 6.00 8.22
C SER A 138 -2.89 6.30 7.17
N TYR A 139 -2.79 5.71 5.98
CA TYR A 139 -3.76 5.88 4.88
C TYR A 139 -4.78 4.75 4.84
N ALA A 140 -5.99 5.04 4.33
CA ALA A 140 -7.01 4.05 4.04
C ALA A 140 -6.72 3.34 2.70
N ILE A 141 -5.73 2.44 2.71
CA ILE A 141 -5.24 1.73 1.52
C ILE A 141 -5.01 0.24 1.82
N THR A 142 -4.86 -0.55 0.77
CA THR A 142 -4.72 -2.03 0.80
C THR A 142 -3.43 -2.56 1.42
N GLU A 143 -2.37 -1.76 1.42
CA GLU A 143 -1.00 -2.20 1.67
C GLU A 143 -0.81 -2.85 3.04
N PRO A 144 -1.31 -2.28 4.16
CA PRO A 144 -1.32 -2.95 5.46
C PRO A 144 -1.88 -4.37 5.45
N LEU A 145 -3.02 -4.56 4.78
CA LEU A 145 -3.70 -5.86 4.71
C LEU A 145 -2.97 -6.83 3.78
N PHE A 146 -2.39 -6.33 2.69
CA PHE A 146 -1.52 -7.12 1.82
C PHE A 146 -0.30 -7.63 2.59
N LEU A 147 0.40 -6.77 3.33
CA LEU A 147 1.58 -7.15 4.13
C LEU A 147 1.21 -8.17 5.22
N PHE A 148 0.02 -8.07 5.80
CA PHE A 148 -0.50 -9.06 6.74
C PHE A 148 -0.60 -10.46 6.12
N PHE A 149 -1.22 -10.58 4.94
CA PHE A 149 -1.31 -11.86 4.24
C PHE A 149 0.05 -12.38 3.76
N VAL A 150 0.97 -11.49 3.36
CA VAL A 150 2.37 -11.86 3.09
C VAL A 150 2.99 -12.51 4.33
N LEU A 151 2.90 -11.87 5.50
CA LEU A 151 3.47 -12.39 6.75
C LEU A 151 2.83 -13.73 7.17
N LEU A 152 1.52 -13.88 7.01
CA LEU A 152 0.83 -15.15 7.25
C LEU A 152 1.28 -16.24 6.27
N ALA A 153 1.51 -15.91 4.99
CA ALA A 153 2.07 -16.83 4.01
C ALA A 153 3.49 -17.28 4.42
N PHE A 154 4.33 -16.38 4.89
CA PHE A 154 5.65 -16.74 5.42
C PHE A 154 5.58 -17.62 6.67
N LEU A 155 4.61 -17.40 7.57
CA LEU A 155 4.37 -18.29 8.71
C LEU A 155 3.87 -19.68 8.28
N ALA A 156 2.99 -19.77 7.28
CA ALA A 156 2.53 -21.04 6.74
C ALA A 156 3.67 -21.79 6.03
N LEU A 157 4.51 -21.10 5.25
CA LEU A 157 5.74 -21.67 4.69
C LEU A 157 6.66 -22.19 5.80
N ASP A 158 6.84 -21.42 6.86
CA ASP A 158 7.68 -21.79 7.99
C ASP A 158 7.21 -23.06 8.73
N GLU A 159 5.89 -23.23 8.90
CA GLU A 159 5.30 -24.48 9.41
C GLU A 159 5.43 -25.65 8.43
N LEU A 160 5.26 -25.36 7.14
CA LEU A 160 5.39 -26.36 6.09
C LEU A 160 6.82 -26.92 6.01
N LEU A 161 7.83 -26.06 6.07
CA LEU A 161 9.23 -26.46 6.08
C LEU A 161 9.58 -27.34 7.29
N ALA A 162 8.97 -27.05 8.45
CA ALA A 162 9.20 -27.79 9.69
C ALA A 162 8.49 -29.14 9.74
N THR A 163 7.23 -29.20 9.30
CA THR A 163 6.35 -30.37 9.51
C THR A 163 6.11 -31.19 8.24
N ARG A 164 6.33 -30.60 7.06
CA ARG A 164 6.01 -31.16 5.73
C ARG A 164 4.54 -31.55 5.54
N GLN A 165 3.64 -31.04 6.37
CA GLN A 165 2.22 -31.36 6.29
C GLN A 165 1.51 -30.57 5.20
N LYS A 166 0.75 -31.26 4.34
CA LYS A 166 0.06 -30.68 3.17
C LYS A 166 -0.93 -29.57 3.53
N ARG A 167 -1.52 -29.61 4.73
CA ARG A 167 -2.41 -28.53 5.23
C ARG A 167 -1.73 -27.16 5.27
N PHE A 168 -0.42 -27.11 5.49
CA PHE A 168 0.32 -25.84 5.49
C PHE A 168 0.63 -25.37 4.06
N ALA A 169 0.71 -26.26 3.07
CA ALA A 169 0.73 -25.87 1.66
C ALA A 169 -0.62 -25.28 1.21
N ALA A 170 -1.73 -25.86 1.69
CA ALA A 170 -3.06 -25.32 1.49
C ALA A 170 -3.25 -23.95 2.20
N ALA A 171 -2.80 -23.82 3.45
CA ALA A 171 -2.82 -22.54 4.16
C ALA A 171 -1.96 -21.48 3.46
N LEU A 172 -0.76 -21.87 3.00
CA LEU A 172 0.13 -21.02 2.21
C LEU A 172 -0.56 -20.53 0.94
N GLY A 173 -1.14 -21.43 0.16
CA GLY A 173 -1.85 -21.07 -1.07
C GLY A 173 -3.04 -20.15 -0.80
N LEU A 174 -3.85 -20.44 0.22
CA LEU A 174 -4.95 -19.56 0.63
C LEU A 174 -4.47 -18.15 0.99
N MET A 175 -3.43 -18.01 1.82
CA MET A 175 -2.89 -16.69 2.19
C MET A 175 -2.37 -15.93 0.95
N VAL A 176 -1.74 -16.63 0.01
CA VAL A 176 -1.30 -16.05 -1.27
C VAL A 176 -2.49 -15.62 -2.13
N GLY A 177 -3.54 -16.43 -2.23
CA GLY A 177 -4.76 -16.09 -2.96
C GLY A 177 -5.46 -14.85 -2.37
N LEU A 178 -5.52 -14.75 -1.04
CA LEU A 178 -6.02 -13.56 -0.35
C LEU A 178 -5.11 -12.35 -0.60
N ALA A 179 -3.79 -12.52 -0.61
CA ALA A 179 -2.85 -11.45 -0.97
C ALA A 179 -3.11 -10.94 -2.40
N ILE A 180 -3.30 -11.82 -3.39
CA ILE A 180 -3.67 -11.45 -4.76
C ILE A 180 -4.99 -10.66 -4.79
N LEU A 181 -5.99 -11.10 -4.02
CA LEU A 181 -7.28 -10.42 -3.91
C LEU A 181 -7.25 -9.11 -3.12
N THR A 182 -6.17 -8.79 -2.42
CA THR A 182 -5.93 -7.42 -1.92
C THR A 182 -5.21 -6.56 -2.95
N ARG A 183 -4.24 -7.12 -3.68
CA ARG A 183 -3.44 -6.44 -4.70
C ARG A 183 -2.97 -7.45 -5.76
N TYR A 184 -3.20 -7.17 -7.05
CA TYR A 184 -2.78 -8.07 -8.14
C TYR A 184 -1.26 -8.35 -8.17
N VAL A 185 -0.44 -7.43 -7.65
CA VAL A 185 1.01 -7.64 -7.48
C VAL A 185 1.34 -8.81 -6.53
N GLY A 186 0.37 -9.33 -5.78
CA GLY A 186 0.46 -10.59 -5.05
C GLY A 186 0.83 -11.80 -5.93
N LEU A 187 0.69 -11.69 -7.26
CA LEU A 187 1.24 -12.68 -8.20
C LEU A 187 2.76 -12.86 -8.06
N ALA A 188 3.49 -11.83 -7.64
CA ALA A 188 4.91 -11.94 -7.32
C ALA A 188 5.15 -12.86 -6.11
N LEU A 189 4.34 -12.71 -5.04
CA LEU A 189 4.36 -13.61 -3.89
C LEU A 189 4.01 -15.04 -4.33
N PHE A 190 3.02 -15.18 -5.21
CA PHE A 190 2.63 -16.47 -5.76
C PHE A 190 3.79 -17.18 -6.46
N ALA A 191 4.49 -16.47 -7.34
CA ALA A 191 5.65 -16.99 -8.05
C ALA A 191 6.80 -17.33 -7.08
N ALA A 192 7.11 -16.42 -6.14
CA ALA A 192 8.21 -16.59 -5.21
C ALA A 192 8.04 -17.81 -4.29
N LEU A 193 6.87 -17.93 -3.65
CA LEU A 193 6.62 -19.00 -2.70
C LEU A 193 6.32 -20.32 -3.42
N GLY A 194 5.73 -20.28 -4.62
CA GLY A 194 5.59 -21.44 -5.49
C GLY A 194 6.95 -22.01 -5.93
N LEU A 195 7.88 -21.15 -6.35
CA LEU A 195 9.26 -21.54 -6.67
C LEU A 195 9.98 -22.09 -5.44
N THR A 196 9.89 -21.40 -4.30
CA THR A 196 10.49 -21.85 -3.04
C THR A 196 9.99 -23.25 -2.66
N LEU A 197 8.67 -23.47 -2.73
CA LEU A 197 8.03 -24.75 -2.44
C LEU A 197 8.54 -25.86 -3.38
N TRP A 198 8.63 -25.56 -4.67
CA TRP A 198 9.10 -26.49 -5.68
C TRP A 198 10.55 -26.93 -5.42
N LEU A 199 11.43 -25.98 -5.07
CA LEU A 199 12.84 -26.23 -4.77
C LEU A 199 13.04 -27.02 -3.47
N GLU A 200 12.17 -26.81 -2.46
CA GLU A 200 12.29 -27.45 -1.14
C GLU A 200 11.67 -28.86 -1.06
N ALA A 201 10.93 -29.29 -2.08
CA ALA A 201 10.37 -30.64 -2.16
C ALA A 201 11.47 -31.70 -2.32
N LYS A 202 11.38 -32.82 -1.58
CA LYS A 202 12.44 -33.85 -1.54
C LYS A 202 12.43 -34.76 -2.76
N ASN A 203 11.25 -35.06 -3.29
CA ASN A 203 11.04 -35.95 -4.41
C ASN A 203 9.88 -35.46 -5.28
N TRP A 204 9.71 -36.07 -6.45
CA TRP A 204 8.72 -35.63 -7.43
C TRP A 204 7.27 -35.79 -6.93
N GLN A 205 7.00 -36.79 -6.09
CA GLN A 205 5.67 -37.02 -5.53
C GLN A 205 5.29 -35.93 -4.52
N GLU A 206 6.19 -35.59 -3.58
CA GLU A 206 5.98 -34.49 -2.63
C GLU A 206 5.81 -33.17 -3.38
N ARG A 207 6.63 -32.95 -4.41
CA ARG A 207 6.56 -31.76 -5.27
C ARG A 207 5.19 -31.60 -5.91
N LEU A 208 4.67 -32.64 -6.58
CA LEU A 208 3.33 -32.61 -7.18
C LEU A 208 2.23 -32.38 -6.15
N GLN A 209 2.32 -33.03 -4.98
CA GLN A 209 1.31 -32.89 -3.94
C GLN A 209 1.30 -31.48 -3.34
N LEU A 210 2.46 -30.96 -2.89
CA LEU A 210 2.54 -29.65 -2.27
C LEU A 210 2.17 -28.54 -3.26
N THR A 211 2.69 -28.61 -4.48
CA THR A 211 2.32 -27.66 -5.55
C THR A 211 0.83 -27.78 -5.89
N GLY A 212 0.27 -28.99 -5.95
CA GLY A 212 -1.17 -29.19 -6.18
C GLY A 212 -2.04 -28.51 -5.12
N PHE A 213 -1.76 -28.74 -3.83
CA PHE A 213 -2.48 -28.08 -2.73
C PHE A 213 -2.31 -26.56 -2.76
N TYR A 214 -1.11 -26.08 -3.04
CA TYR A 214 -0.81 -24.66 -3.16
C TYR A 214 -1.64 -24.01 -4.28
N LEU A 215 -1.60 -24.55 -5.50
CA LEU A 215 -2.34 -24.04 -6.65
C LEU A 215 -3.85 -24.07 -6.43
N LEU A 216 -4.35 -25.20 -5.89
CA LEU A 216 -5.78 -25.40 -5.65
C LEU A 216 -6.35 -24.42 -4.61
N THR A 217 -5.51 -23.84 -3.75
CA THR A 217 -5.96 -22.90 -2.72
C THR A 217 -5.62 -21.45 -3.03
N SER A 218 -4.61 -21.18 -3.87
CA SER A 218 -4.24 -19.81 -4.25
C SER A 218 -5.01 -19.25 -5.42
N LEU A 219 -5.43 -20.08 -6.38
CA LEU A 219 -5.96 -19.61 -7.67
C LEU A 219 -7.49 -19.51 -7.77
N PRO A 220 -8.32 -20.38 -7.16
CA PRO A 220 -9.76 -20.36 -7.44
C PRO A 220 -10.43 -19.03 -7.14
N LEU A 221 -10.12 -18.38 -6.01
CA LEU A 221 -10.74 -17.10 -5.65
C LEU A 221 -10.29 -15.94 -6.57
N PRO A 222 -8.97 -15.74 -6.86
CA PRO A 222 -8.55 -14.80 -7.90
C PRO A 222 -9.15 -15.06 -9.29
N ILE A 223 -9.24 -16.32 -9.72
CA ILE A 223 -9.83 -16.68 -11.02
C ILE A 223 -11.32 -16.34 -11.04
N ALA A 224 -12.06 -16.70 -9.98
CA ALA A 224 -13.48 -16.36 -9.86
C ALA A 224 -13.70 -14.84 -9.90
N TRP A 225 -12.79 -14.06 -9.31
CA TRP A 225 -12.83 -12.61 -9.37
C TRP A 225 -12.63 -12.06 -10.78
N ILE A 226 -11.60 -12.55 -11.51
CA ILE A 226 -11.35 -12.14 -12.90
C ILE A 226 -12.54 -12.54 -13.78
N ALA A 227 -13.09 -13.75 -13.60
CA ALA A 227 -14.26 -14.21 -14.32
C ALA A 227 -15.48 -13.32 -14.05
N ARG A 228 -15.71 -12.90 -12.79
CA ARG A 228 -16.75 -11.90 -12.48
C ARG A 228 -16.53 -10.63 -13.28
N ASN A 229 -15.31 -10.09 -13.30
CA ASN A 229 -15.03 -8.83 -13.99
C ASN A 229 -15.31 -8.92 -15.51
N GLU A 230 -14.89 -10.01 -16.14
CA GLU A 230 -15.22 -10.29 -17.55
C GLU A 230 -16.73 -10.41 -17.80
N LEU A 231 -17.46 -11.08 -16.91
CA LEU A 231 -18.91 -11.24 -17.03
C LEU A 231 -19.69 -9.94 -16.79
N THR A 232 -19.21 -9.07 -15.88
CA THR A 232 -19.93 -7.85 -15.50
C THR A 232 -19.54 -6.61 -16.29
N ALA A 233 -18.31 -6.55 -16.80
CA ALA A 233 -17.75 -5.35 -17.41
C ALA A 233 -16.93 -5.62 -18.68
N HIS A 234 -16.86 -6.88 -19.14
CA HIS A 234 -16.08 -7.30 -20.32
C HIS A 234 -14.60 -6.92 -20.27
N VAL A 235 -14.06 -6.75 -19.05
CA VAL A 235 -12.65 -6.46 -18.81
C VAL A 235 -12.19 -7.09 -17.49
N GLY A 236 -11.11 -7.85 -17.51
CA GLY A 236 -10.61 -8.56 -16.32
C GLY A 236 -9.98 -7.67 -15.24
N THR A 237 -9.18 -6.67 -15.63
CA THR A 237 -8.41 -5.84 -14.67
C THR A 237 -8.40 -4.33 -14.97
N ASN A 238 -9.21 -3.88 -15.92
CA ASN A 238 -9.25 -2.50 -16.43
C ASN A 238 -7.86 -1.93 -16.79
N ARG A 239 -7.05 -2.73 -17.50
CA ARG A 239 -5.71 -2.36 -17.99
C ARG A 239 -5.52 -2.84 -19.42
N VAL A 240 -4.99 -1.97 -20.27
CA VAL A 240 -4.64 -2.30 -21.64
C VAL A 240 -3.17 -2.69 -21.69
N ALA A 241 -2.88 -3.83 -22.34
CA ALA A 241 -1.50 -4.24 -22.57
C ALA A 241 -0.88 -3.38 -23.67
N ALA A 242 0.10 -2.55 -23.32
CA ALA A 242 0.85 -1.72 -24.25
C ALA A 242 2.25 -1.43 -23.69
N PHE A 243 3.25 -1.31 -24.57
CA PHE A 243 4.60 -0.99 -24.12
C PHE A 243 4.77 0.52 -23.94
N TYR A 244 4.96 0.95 -22.69
CA TYR A 244 5.20 2.34 -22.31
C TYR A 244 6.66 2.64 -21.96
N GLY A 245 7.46 1.59 -21.71
CA GLY A 245 8.85 1.71 -21.24
C GLY A 245 8.96 2.15 -19.77
N LEU A 246 10.21 2.36 -19.31
CA LEU A 246 10.49 2.82 -17.95
C LEU A 246 10.87 4.31 -17.95
N ASN A 247 10.20 5.08 -17.10
CA ASN A 247 10.54 6.48 -16.87
C ASN A 247 11.73 6.59 -15.91
N THR A 248 12.80 7.26 -16.34
CA THR A 248 14.04 7.44 -15.57
C THR A 248 13.85 8.26 -14.29
N ASP A 249 13.00 9.28 -14.33
CA ASP A 249 12.70 10.11 -13.15
C ASP A 249 11.95 9.31 -12.10
N ASN A 250 11.06 8.42 -12.53
CA ASN A 250 10.36 7.49 -11.64
C ASN A 250 11.32 6.46 -11.02
N LEU A 251 12.30 5.96 -11.78
CA LEU A 251 13.35 5.09 -11.24
C LEU A 251 14.21 5.82 -10.20
N ALA A 252 14.61 7.06 -10.49
CA ALA A 252 15.36 7.90 -9.56
C ALA A 252 14.56 8.18 -8.27
N LEU A 253 13.26 8.46 -8.39
CA LEU A 253 12.34 8.57 -7.26
C LEU A 253 12.30 7.29 -6.42
N GLY A 254 12.26 6.13 -7.07
CA GLY A 254 12.26 4.84 -6.39
C GLY A 254 13.55 4.58 -5.61
N LEU A 255 14.70 4.89 -6.20
CA LEU A 255 16.00 4.80 -5.52
C LEU A 255 16.07 5.76 -4.31
N GLN A 256 15.55 6.98 -4.45
CA GLN A 256 15.47 7.95 -3.36
C GLN A 256 14.56 7.47 -2.22
N ASN A 257 13.41 6.88 -2.53
CA ASN A 257 12.51 6.38 -1.50
C ASN A 257 13.06 5.13 -0.81
N LEU A 258 13.70 4.22 -1.55
CA LEU A 258 14.39 3.06 -0.97
C LEU A 258 15.52 3.48 -0.02
N SER A 259 16.29 4.51 -0.37
CA SER A 259 17.40 4.95 0.47
C SER A 259 16.95 5.60 1.78
N ARG A 260 15.84 6.33 1.77
CA ARG A 260 15.23 6.92 2.99
C ARG A 260 14.91 5.86 4.04
N TRP A 261 14.62 4.62 3.64
CA TRP A 261 14.32 3.53 4.56
C TRP A 261 15.53 2.92 5.23
N LEU A 262 16.66 2.91 4.50
CA LEU A 262 17.91 2.34 5.00
C LEU A 262 18.65 3.36 5.88
N ILE A 263 18.50 4.65 5.59
CA ILE A 263 19.21 5.76 6.25
C ILE A 263 18.24 6.59 7.09
N PRO A 264 18.13 6.35 8.41
CA PRO A 264 17.27 7.13 9.30
C PRO A 264 17.89 8.50 9.66
N PHE A 265 18.64 9.11 8.76
CA PHE A 265 19.32 10.39 8.97
C PHE A 265 18.90 11.41 7.91
N PRO A 266 17.84 12.21 8.17
CA PRO A 266 17.33 13.15 7.17
C PRO A 266 18.36 14.16 6.65
N ALA A 267 19.29 14.59 7.51
CA ALA A 267 20.39 15.49 7.14
C ALA A 267 21.30 14.90 6.05
N LEU A 268 21.39 13.58 5.98
CA LEU A 268 22.22 12.86 5.03
C LEU A 268 21.53 12.60 3.68
N TRP A 269 20.21 12.81 3.57
CA TRP A 269 19.49 12.52 2.32
C TRP A 269 19.88 13.42 1.15
N LYS A 270 20.29 14.67 1.43
CA LYS A 270 20.66 15.65 0.38
C LYS A 270 22.10 15.49 -0.10
N SER A 271 23.01 15.07 0.78
CA SER A 271 24.46 15.06 0.49
C SER A 271 24.96 13.76 -0.13
N ILE A 272 24.09 12.74 -0.28
CA ILE A 272 24.53 11.37 -0.55
C ILE A 272 23.84 10.73 -1.78
N SER A 273 23.57 11.55 -2.81
CA SER A 273 22.96 11.11 -4.09
C SER A 273 23.59 9.84 -4.71
N PRO A 274 24.94 9.70 -4.84
CA PRO A 274 25.55 8.51 -5.45
C PRO A 274 25.49 7.25 -4.57
N LEU A 275 25.55 7.40 -3.24
CA LEU A 275 25.54 6.26 -2.32
C LEU A 275 24.16 5.59 -2.25
N HIS A 276 23.08 6.27 -2.66
CA HIS A 276 21.76 5.65 -2.73
C HIS A 276 21.76 4.47 -3.71
N ALA A 277 22.31 4.68 -4.91
CA ALA A 277 22.50 3.63 -5.89
C ALA A 277 23.47 2.56 -5.38
N THR A 278 24.54 2.95 -4.70
CA THR A 278 25.51 2.01 -4.10
C THR A 278 24.88 1.16 -2.98
N LEU A 279 24.08 1.72 -2.09
CA LEU A 279 23.42 0.99 -1.00
C LEU A 279 22.36 0.05 -1.54
N VAL A 280 21.57 0.48 -2.53
CA VAL A 280 20.62 -0.42 -3.21
C VAL A 280 21.37 -1.54 -3.93
N ALA A 281 22.46 -1.23 -4.64
CA ALA A 281 23.31 -2.23 -5.29
C ALA A 281 23.94 -3.20 -4.29
N LEU A 282 24.45 -2.73 -3.15
CA LEU A 282 25.01 -3.55 -2.09
C LEU A 282 23.94 -4.43 -1.42
N THR A 283 22.72 -3.91 -1.26
CA THR A 283 21.61 -4.69 -0.70
C THR A 283 21.16 -5.76 -1.71
N GLY A 284 21.11 -5.43 -3.00
CA GLY A 284 20.86 -6.37 -4.09
C GLY A 284 21.94 -7.45 -4.20
N LEU A 285 23.21 -7.07 -4.13
CA LEU A 285 24.35 -8.00 -4.12
C LEU A 285 24.35 -8.89 -2.87
N ALA A 286 24.02 -8.34 -1.70
CA ALA A 286 23.87 -9.13 -0.48
C ALA A 286 22.69 -10.11 -0.59
N ALA A 287 21.57 -9.69 -1.18
CA ALA A 287 20.44 -10.57 -1.46
C ALA A 287 20.84 -11.70 -2.42
N LEU A 288 21.52 -11.38 -3.52
CA LEU A 288 22.02 -12.36 -4.49
C LEU A 288 23.06 -13.31 -3.88
N ALA A 289 23.95 -12.82 -3.02
CA ALA A 289 24.93 -13.63 -2.32
C ALA A 289 24.25 -14.59 -1.32
N VAL A 290 23.25 -14.13 -0.57
CA VAL A 290 22.43 -14.98 0.31
C VAL A 290 21.67 -16.03 -0.50
N ILE A 291 21.10 -15.63 -1.64
CA ILE A 291 20.40 -16.54 -2.55
C ILE A 291 21.36 -17.62 -3.08
N GLY A 292 22.49 -17.22 -3.66
CA GLY A 292 23.48 -18.15 -4.22
C GLY A 292 24.07 -19.08 -3.16
N TRP A 293 24.32 -18.57 -1.95
CA TRP A 293 24.85 -19.35 -0.85
C TRP A 293 23.84 -20.36 -0.27
N ALA A 294 22.58 -19.96 -0.11
CA ALA A 294 21.51 -20.84 0.33
C ALA A 294 21.21 -21.94 -0.72
N LEU A 295 21.18 -21.58 -2.00
CA LEU A 295 21.03 -22.54 -3.10
C LEU A 295 22.18 -23.55 -3.16
N TRP A 296 23.42 -23.10 -2.91
CA TRP A 296 24.59 -23.98 -2.85
C TRP A 296 24.52 -25.00 -1.70
N ARG A 297 23.98 -24.60 -0.54
CA ARG A 297 23.81 -25.52 0.61
C ARG A 297 22.62 -26.47 0.48
N GLY A 298 21.66 -26.18 -0.39
CA GLY A 298 20.45 -26.99 -0.59
C GLY A 298 19.72 -27.27 0.73
N GLN A 299 19.36 -28.53 0.97
CA GLN A 299 18.56 -28.93 2.14
C GLN A 299 19.26 -28.73 3.50
N ALA A 300 20.58 -28.53 3.53
CA ALA A 300 21.35 -28.33 4.76
C ALA A 300 21.26 -26.90 5.33
N ALA A 301 20.56 -25.98 4.64
CA ALA A 301 20.34 -24.62 5.09
C ALA A 301 19.50 -24.57 6.39
N SER A 302 19.87 -23.68 7.31
CA SER A 302 19.11 -23.39 8.52
C SER A 302 17.73 -22.81 8.20
N ARG A 303 16.85 -22.84 9.20
CA ARG A 303 15.52 -22.23 9.09
C ARG A 303 15.58 -20.75 8.75
N ALA A 304 16.53 -20.01 9.34
CA ALA A 304 16.74 -18.61 9.06
C ALA A 304 17.22 -18.38 7.61
N GLU A 305 18.14 -19.22 7.12
CA GLU A 305 18.61 -19.17 5.73
C GLU A 305 17.47 -19.36 4.72
N LYS A 306 16.59 -20.34 4.95
CA LYS A 306 15.46 -20.62 4.05
C LYS A 306 14.45 -19.49 4.02
N LEU A 307 14.13 -18.89 5.16
CA LEU A 307 13.22 -17.74 5.22
C LEU A 307 13.85 -16.47 4.61
N SER A 308 15.15 -16.24 4.83
CA SER A 308 15.89 -15.17 4.16
C SER A 308 15.92 -15.35 2.64
N LEU A 309 16.14 -16.58 2.16
CA LEU A 309 16.11 -16.92 0.73
C LEU A 309 14.71 -16.64 0.14
N ALA A 310 13.65 -17.15 0.78
CA ALA A 310 12.27 -16.92 0.34
C ALA A 310 11.92 -15.42 0.31
N GLY A 311 12.37 -14.66 1.32
CA GLY A 311 12.25 -13.20 1.35
C GLY A 311 12.98 -12.51 0.20
N GLY A 312 14.21 -12.93 -0.09
CA GLY A 312 14.99 -12.42 -1.23
C GLY A 312 14.35 -12.72 -2.59
N VAL A 313 13.87 -13.95 -2.79
CA VAL A 313 13.14 -14.34 -4.01
C VAL A 313 11.85 -13.54 -4.13
N PHE A 314 11.12 -13.33 -3.04
CA PHE A 314 9.93 -12.46 -3.04
C PHE A 314 10.29 -11.02 -3.40
N GLY A 315 11.33 -10.43 -2.81
CA GLY A 315 11.77 -9.08 -3.16
C GLY A 315 12.14 -8.93 -4.64
N PHE A 316 12.87 -9.92 -5.19
CA PHE A 316 13.26 -9.93 -6.60
C PHE A 316 12.05 -10.05 -7.53
N THR A 317 11.20 -11.05 -7.31
CA THR A 317 9.99 -11.27 -8.13
C THR A 317 9.01 -10.10 -8.02
N TYR A 318 8.91 -9.47 -6.84
CA TYR A 318 8.10 -8.28 -6.62
C TYR A 318 8.60 -7.11 -7.46
N LEU A 319 9.89 -6.80 -7.39
CA LEU A 319 10.48 -5.73 -8.17
C LEU A 319 10.34 -5.99 -9.68
N ALA A 320 10.60 -7.22 -10.12
CA ALA A 320 10.40 -7.62 -11.51
C ALA A 320 8.95 -7.44 -11.97
N MET A 321 7.98 -7.85 -11.15
CA MET A 321 6.55 -7.70 -11.44
C MET A 321 6.11 -6.23 -11.50
N VAL A 322 6.62 -5.38 -10.60
CA VAL A 322 6.31 -3.94 -10.61
C VAL A 322 6.89 -3.27 -11.86
N LEU A 323 8.15 -3.53 -12.19
CA LEU A 323 8.79 -3.01 -13.39
C LEU A 323 8.06 -3.48 -14.66
N PHE A 324 7.70 -4.76 -14.70
CA PHE A 324 6.89 -5.34 -15.78
C PHE A 324 5.53 -4.63 -15.90
N SER A 325 4.80 -4.47 -14.79
CA SER A 325 3.52 -3.75 -14.79
C SER A 325 3.68 -2.30 -15.27
N MET A 326 4.71 -1.58 -14.85
CA MET A 326 4.97 -0.21 -15.30
C MET A 326 5.25 -0.13 -16.81
N SER A 327 5.99 -1.12 -17.32
CA SER A 327 6.43 -1.14 -18.71
C SER A 327 5.31 -1.55 -19.66
N PHE A 328 4.37 -2.38 -19.21
CA PHE A 328 3.39 -3.05 -20.08
C PHE A 328 1.91 -2.74 -19.79
N PHE A 329 1.57 -2.17 -18.64
CA PHE A 329 0.16 -2.05 -18.22
C PHE A 329 -0.20 -0.71 -17.56
N ASP A 330 0.72 -0.11 -16.82
CA ASP A 330 0.40 1.04 -15.97
C ASP A 330 1.62 1.97 -15.79
N PRO A 331 1.86 2.87 -16.76
CA PRO A 331 2.97 3.82 -16.69
C PRO A 331 2.74 4.92 -15.64
N ALA A 332 1.51 5.07 -15.15
CA ALA A 332 1.16 6.06 -14.14
C ALA A 332 1.60 5.62 -12.72
N THR A 333 1.89 4.33 -12.53
CA THR A 333 2.42 3.83 -11.26
C THR A 333 3.76 4.50 -10.94
N ARG A 334 3.84 5.13 -9.78
CA ARG A 334 5.08 5.77 -9.28
C ARG A 334 5.70 4.97 -8.14
N PHE A 335 7.03 4.96 -8.04
CA PHE A 335 7.76 4.32 -6.94
C PHE A 335 7.67 5.12 -5.63
N LEU A 336 6.44 5.37 -5.19
CA LEU A 336 6.14 5.96 -3.88
C LEU A 336 6.33 4.92 -2.78
N GLN A 337 6.45 5.40 -1.53
CA GLN A 337 6.67 4.56 -0.34
C GLN A 337 5.71 3.35 -0.27
N ARG A 338 4.42 3.54 -0.61
CA ARG A 338 3.40 2.48 -0.61
C ARG A 338 3.69 1.34 -1.60
N ILE A 339 4.18 1.65 -2.81
CA ILE A 339 4.50 0.64 -3.83
C ILE A 339 5.76 -0.12 -3.44
N LEU A 340 6.69 0.52 -2.74
CA LEU A 340 7.93 -0.12 -2.34
C LEU A 340 7.77 -0.94 -1.04
N ALA A 341 6.67 -0.80 -0.27
CA ALA A 341 6.56 -1.37 1.07
C ALA A 341 6.74 -2.90 1.14
N PRO A 342 6.21 -3.70 0.18
CA PRO A 342 6.49 -5.14 0.14
C PRO A 342 7.97 -5.47 -0.14
N LEU A 343 8.65 -4.64 -0.94
CA LEU A 343 10.08 -4.77 -1.17
C LEU A 343 10.85 -4.48 0.14
N TYR A 344 10.48 -3.43 0.89
CA TYR A 344 11.07 -3.19 2.20
C TYR A 344 10.90 -4.37 3.15
N LEU A 345 9.68 -4.90 3.25
CA LEU A 345 9.42 -6.08 4.08
C LEU A 345 10.31 -7.25 3.67
N SER A 346 10.48 -7.49 2.37
CA SER A 346 11.38 -8.51 1.82
C SER A 346 12.84 -8.30 2.26
N LEU A 347 13.33 -7.06 2.22
CA LEU A 347 14.67 -6.71 2.68
C LEU A 347 14.87 -6.98 4.17
N LEU A 348 13.83 -6.83 5.00
CA LEU A 348 13.91 -7.14 6.43
C LEU A 348 14.09 -8.63 6.72
N PHE A 349 13.76 -9.54 5.79
CA PHE A 349 14.02 -10.99 5.95
C PHE A 349 15.49 -11.37 5.71
N LEU A 350 16.21 -10.64 4.86
CA LEU A 350 17.61 -10.92 4.51
C LEU A 350 18.55 -11.00 5.73
N PRO A 351 18.48 -10.10 6.73
CA PRO A 351 19.40 -10.15 7.86
C PRO A 351 19.15 -11.32 8.81
N PHE A 352 18.07 -12.11 8.72
CA PHE A 352 17.78 -13.16 9.72
C PHE A 352 18.95 -14.13 9.89
N PHE A 353 19.52 -14.60 8.77
CA PHE A 353 20.69 -15.47 8.80
C PHE A 353 21.91 -14.77 9.44
N ALA A 354 22.23 -13.56 9.00
CA ALA A 354 23.39 -12.80 9.50
C ALA A 354 23.25 -12.51 11.00
N LEU A 355 22.06 -12.09 11.45
CA LEU A 355 21.73 -11.83 12.85
C LEU A 355 21.87 -13.10 13.69
N GLU A 356 21.38 -14.26 13.24
CA GLU A 356 21.52 -15.52 13.97
C GLU A 356 23.00 -15.85 14.26
N ARG A 357 23.86 -15.73 13.23
CA ARG A 357 25.28 -16.07 13.33
C ARG A 357 26.05 -15.05 14.17
N LEU A 358 25.83 -13.76 13.93
CA LEU A 358 26.49 -12.68 14.67
C LEU A 358 26.09 -12.67 16.16
N TRP A 359 24.85 -13.04 16.48
CA TRP A 359 24.36 -13.13 17.86
C TRP A 359 25.11 -14.15 18.71
N ARG A 360 25.65 -15.21 18.08
CA ARG A 360 26.48 -16.23 18.75
C ARG A 360 27.95 -15.83 18.90
N SER A 361 28.38 -14.73 18.27
CA SER A 361 29.76 -14.24 18.28
C SER A 361 30.01 -13.16 19.34
N ARG A 362 31.28 -12.84 19.62
CA ARG A 362 31.66 -11.68 20.45
C ARG A 362 31.27 -10.33 19.81
N GLY A 363 31.10 -10.30 18.49
CA GLY A 363 30.67 -9.11 17.74
C GLY A 363 29.22 -8.68 17.98
N LYS A 364 28.42 -9.48 18.70
CA LYS A 364 27.02 -9.18 19.00
C LYS A 364 26.82 -7.82 19.69
N PHE A 365 27.77 -7.38 20.52
CA PHE A 365 27.66 -6.11 21.24
C PHE A 365 27.80 -4.91 20.32
N ILE A 366 28.70 -4.98 19.33
CA ILE A 366 28.87 -3.94 18.30
C ILE A 366 27.60 -3.88 17.44
N LEU A 367 27.13 -5.04 16.98
CA LEU A 367 25.90 -5.14 16.20
C LEU A 367 24.69 -4.58 16.97
N LEU A 368 24.55 -4.93 18.24
CA LEU A 368 23.50 -4.40 19.11
C LEU A 368 23.59 -2.88 19.24
N ALA A 369 24.77 -2.34 19.48
CA ALA A 369 24.98 -0.90 19.57
C ALA A 369 24.56 -0.21 18.26
N LEU A 370 24.99 -0.74 17.10
CA LEU A 370 24.63 -0.19 15.79
C LEU A 370 23.12 -0.23 15.53
N ILE A 371 22.45 -1.36 15.83
CA ILE A 371 21.01 -1.48 15.63
C ILE A 371 20.24 -0.57 16.60
N LEU A 372 20.66 -0.47 17.86
CA LEU A 372 20.02 0.42 18.83
C LEU A 372 20.18 1.90 18.45
N ILE A 373 21.36 2.29 17.95
CA ILE A 373 21.59 3.63 17.41
C ILE A 373 20.65 3.87 16.22
N TRP A 374 20.61 2.95 15.25
CA TRP A 374 19.72 3.03 14.09
C TRP A 374 18.25 3.15 14.51
N GLN A 375 17.81 2.36 15.49
CA GLN A 375 16.44 2.41 16.02
C GLN A 375 16.14 3.71 16.77
N GLY A 376 17.11 4.28 17.49
CA GLY A 376 16.97 5.58 18.13
C GLY A 376 16.69 6.68 17.10
N PHE A 377 17.46 6.72 16.00
CA PHE A 377 17.21 7.64 14.90
C PHE A 377 15.88 7.37 14.18
N ALA A 378 15.55 6.09 13.94
CA ALA A 378 14.28 5.70 13.34
C ALA A 378 13.07 6.16 14.19
N ALA A 379 13.16 6.01 15.52
CA ALA A 379 12.13 6.48 16.45
C ALA A 379 11.96 8.01 16.42
N VAL A 380 13.06 8.78 16.34
CA VAL A 380 13.00 10.24 16.20
C VAL A 380 12.31 10.64 14.89
N ASN A 381 12.65 9.98 13.78
CA ASN A 381 12.02 10.22 12.48
C ASN A 381 10.53 9.86 12.51
N LEU A 382 10.19 8.73 13.11
CA LEU A 382 8.81 8.29 13.28
C LEU A 382 7.98 9.31 14.06
N VAL A 383 8.49 9.79 15.20
CA VAL A 383 7.80 10.82 16.00
C VAL A 383 7.68 12.14 15.22
N SER A 384 8.70 12.52 14.46
CA SER A 384 8.65 13.71 13.62
C SER A 384 7.60 13.59 12.50
N ALA A 385 7.55 12.44 11.83
CA ALA A 385 6.53 12.14 10.83
C ALA A 385 5.12 12.14 11.44
N ALA A 386 4.95 11.51 12.61
CA ALA A 386 3.68 11.49 13.33
C ALA A 386 3.20 12.90 13.72
N ARG A 387 4.11 13.79 14.13
CA ARG A 387 3.80 15.20 14.40
C ARG A 387 3.36 15.93 13.14
N GLN A 388 4.05 15.72 12.02
CA GLN A 388 3.70 16.36 10.75
C GLN A 388 2.32 15.91 10.26
N MET A 389 2.03 14.61 10.33
CA MET A 389 0.72 14.05 9.96
C MET A 389 -0.43 14.64 10.80
N ARG A 390 -0.16 14.94 12.07
CA ARG A 390 -1.14 15.47 13.01
C ARG A 390 -1.59 16.90 12.68
N LEU A 391 -0.71 17.72 12.11
CA LEU A 391 -0.98 19.16 11.91
C LEU A 391 -1.95 19.42 10.76
N ASP A 392 -1.69 18.83 9.59
CA ASP A 392 -2.39 19.22 8.36
C ASP A 392 -3.40 18.17 7.88
N GLY A 393 -3.42 16.99 8.51
CA GLY A 393 -4.05 15.80 7.95
C GLY A 393 -3.31 15.28 6.72
N GLN A 394 -3.85 14.25 6.05
CA GLN A 394 -3.14 13.56 4.98
C GLN A 394 -4.02 13.34 3.75
N GLY A 395 -3.49 13.68 2.58
CA GLY A 395 -4.22 13.55 1.32
C GLY A 395 -5.56 14.31 1.35
N TYR A 396 -6.65 13.68 0.92
CA TYR A 396 -7.99 14.29 0.93
C TYR A 396 -8.58 14.48 2.34
N ALA A 397 -8.05 13.81 3.37
CA ALA A 397 -8.41 14.09 4.76
C ALA A 397 -7.70 15.33 5.32
N GLY A 398 -6.87 15.98 4.51
CA GLY A 398 -6.15 17.19 4.91
C GLY A 398 -7.07 18.39 5.07
N VAL A 399 -6.74 19.25 6.04
CA VAL A 399 -7.52 20.46 6.37
C VAL A 399 -7.72 21.37 5.16
N ARG A 400 -6.75 21.40 4.24
CA ARG A 400 -6.83 22.16 2.98
C ARG A 400 -8.04 21.80 2.11
N TRP A 401 -8.59 20.59 2.23
CA TRP A 401 -9.75 20.16 1.46
C TRP A 401 -11.03 20.51 2.20
N SER A 402 -11.19 20.00 3.42
CA SER A 402 -12.40 20.14 4.22
C SER A 402 -12.70 21.58 4.64
N GLN A 403 -11.68 22.42 4.80
CA GLN A 403 -11.83 23.83 5.20
C GLN A 403 -11.52 24.80 4.04
N SER A 404 -11.50 24.33 2.80
CA SER A 404 -11.33 25.21 1.64
C SER A 404 -12.55 26.11 1.43
N GLY A 405 -12.32 27.28 0.83
CA GLY A 405 -13.43 28.12 0.35
C GLY A 405 -14.32 27.39 -0.66
N ALA A 406 -13.72 26.49 -1.46
CA ALA A 406 -14.45 25.65 -2.41
C ALA A 406 -15.38 24.67 -1.70
N ALA A 407 -14.89 23.93 -0.69
CA ALA A 407 -15.73 23.04 0.11
C ALA A 407 -16.87 23.78 0.80
N THR A 408 -16.56 24.93 1.43
CA THR A 408 -17.55 25.77 2.10
C THR A 408 -18.67 26.20 1.14
N PHE A 409 -18.32 26.62 -0.06
CA PHE A 409 -19.29 26.98 -1.09
C PHE A 409 -20.09 25.77 -1.59
N LEU A 410 -19.44 24.62 -1.81
CA LEU A 410 -20.15 23.42 -2.26
C LEU A 410 -21.14 22.88 -1.23
N HIS A 411 -20.86 23.06 0.07
CA HIS A 411 -21.80 22.75 1.16
C HIS A 411 -23.01 23.69 1.20
N SER A 412 -22.91 24.91 0.67
CA SER A 412 -24.05 25.84 0.62
C SER A 412 -24.98 25.59 -0.57
N LEU A 413 -24.52 24.83 -1.57
CA LEU A 413 -25.32 24.46 -2.73
C LEU A 413 -26.33 23.35 -2.40
N PRO A 414 -27.53 23.36 -3.01
CA PRO A 414 -28.47 22.25 -2.90
C PRO A 414 -27.86 20.88 -3.23
N ALA A 415 -28.35 19.83 -2.56
CA ALA A 415 -27.91 18.46 -2.81
C ALA A 415 -28.17 18.00 -4.26
N THR A 416 -29.17 18.59 -4.91
CA THR A 416 -29.56 18.33 -6.30
C THR A 416 -28.67 19.00 -7.34
N THR A 417 -27.81 19.96 -6.95
CA THR A 417 -26.90 20.62 -7.89
C THR A 417 -25.86 19.61 -8.39
N ALA A 418 -25.75 19.47 -9.72
CA ALA A 418 -24.74 18.62 -10.33
C ALA A 418 -23.34 19.20 -10.13
N ILE A 419 -22.36 18.35 -9.82
CA ILE A 419 -20.97 18.75 -9.60
C ILE A 419 -20.11 18.15 -10.70
N TYR A 420 -19.39 19.00 -11.44
CA TYR A 420 -18.36 18.59 -12.39
C TYR A 420 -17.00 18.91 -11.80
N SER A 421 -16.06 17.96 -11.86
CA SER A 421 -14.72 18.17 -11.30
C SER A 421 -13.62 17.39 -12.00
N ASN A 422 -12.43 17.98 -12.03
CA ASN A 422 -11.20 17.27 -12.41
C ASN A 422 -10.72 16.27 -11.34
N SER A 423 -11.34 16.26 -10.16
CA SER A 423 -11.04 15.28 -9.11
C SER A 423 -12.32 14.84 -8.36
N PRO A 424 -13.14 13.96 -8.96
CA PRO A 424 -14.29 13.38 -8.25
C PRO A 424 -13.94 12.70 -6.92
N PRO A 425 -12.80 12.00 -6.76
CA PRO A 425 -12.39 11.48 -5.46
C PRO A 425 -12.29 12.56 -4.38
N ALA A 426 -11.81 13.77 -4.72
CA ALA A 426 -11.73 14.88 -3.77
C ALA A 426 -13.12 15.39 -3.35
N ILE A 427 -14.06 15.48 -4.31
CA ILE A 427 -15.45 15.85 -4.05
C ILE A 427 -16.09 14.84 -3.11
N TYR A 428 -15.98 13.56 -3.41
CA TYR A 428 -16.58 12.50 -2.60
C TYR A 428 -15.95 12.42 -1.21
N ALA A 429 -14.63 12.60 -1.09
CA ALA A 429 -13.94 12.64 0.19
C ALA A 429 -14.41 13.78 1.10
N THR A 430 -14.80 14.91 0.51
CA THR A 430 -15.14 16.15 1.24
C THR A 430 -16.63 16.26 1.52
N LEU A 431 -17.47 15.89 0.55
CA LEU A 431 -18.91 16.13 0.56
C LEU A 431 -19.74 14.86 0.67
N GLU A 432 -19.13 13.69 0.48
CA GLU A 432 -19.82 12.40 0.32
C GLU A 432 -20.90 12.42 -0.78
N ARG A 433 -20.68 13.25 -1.80
CA ARG A 433 -21.54 13.39 -2.98
C ARG A 433 -20.84 12.85 -4.22
N PRO A 434 -21.56 12.15 -5.10
CA PRO A 434 -21.01 11.79 -6.40
C PRO A 434 -20.80 13.04 -7.26
N SER A 435 -19.87 12.96 -8.21
CA SER A 435 -19.62 14.02 -9.19
C SER A 435 -19.23 13.47 -10.55
N TYR A 436 -19.44 14.29 -11.59
CA TYR A 436 -19.03 13.99 -12.95
C TYR A 436 -17.56 14.35 -13.14
N ILE A 437 -16.85 13.49 -13.87
CA ILE A 437 -15.48 13.79 -14.29
C ILE A 437 -15.51 14.94 -15.30
N TYR A 438 -14.66 15.93 -15.10
CA TYR A 438 -14.38 16.98 -16.08
C TYR A 438 -12.89 16.97 -16.42
N PHE A 439 -12.58 16.67 -17.68
CA PHE A 439 -11.23 16.81 -18.19
C PHE A 439 -11.06 18.22 -18.74
N MET A 440 -10.00 18.92 -18.31
CA MET A 440 -9.71 20.25 -18.85
C MET A 440 -9.14 20.16 -20.27
N SER A 441 -8.32 19.14 -20.52
CA SER A 441 -7.73 18.84 -21.81
C SER A 441 -8.48 17.70 -22.48
N GLY A 442 -8.80 17.86 -23.76
CA GLY A 442 -9.48 16.86 -24.56
C GLY A 442 -10.44 17.47 -25.58
N ASP A 443 -10.57 16.83 -26.74
CA ASP A 443 -11.47 17.26 -27.80
C ASP A 443 -12.89 16.73 -27.55
N ARG A 444 -13.63 17.43 -26.68
CA ARG A 444 -15.02 17.11 -26.30
C ARG A 444 -15.93 18.35 -26.31
N PRO A 445 -16.01 19.07 -27.43
CA PRO A 445 -16.66 20.38 -27.48
C PRO A 445 -18.14 20.35 -27.12
N GLU A 446 -18.85 19.28 -27.50
CA GLU A 446 -20.28 19.12 -27.20
C GLU A 446 -20.53 18.87 -25.70
N GLU A 447 -19.74 18.00 -25.07
CA GLU A 447 -19.82 17.73 -23.63
C GLU A 447 -19.55 19.01 -22.84
N TYR A 448 -18.50 19.74 -23.18
CA TYR A 448 -18.15 21.00 -22.50
C TYR A 448 -19.21 22.08 -22.70
N ALA A 449 -19.84 22.16 -23.87
CA ALA A 449 -20.94 23.11 -24.10
C ALA A 449 -22.13 22.83 -23.18
N LEU A 450 -22.50 21.57 -22.97
CA LEU A 450 -23.56 21.17 -22.04
C LEU A 450 -23.20 21.51 -20.59
N VAL A 451 -21.97 21.20 -20.17
CA VAL A 451 -21.47 21.55 -18.83
C VAL A 451 -21.52 23.06 -18.62
N PHE A 452 -21.00 23.85 -19.56
CA PHE A 452 -20.96 25.30 -19.42
C PHE A 452 -22.35 25.91 -19.39
N LYS A 453 -23.27 25.40 -20.20
CA LYS A 453 -24.68 25.82 -20.14
C LYS A 453 -25.30 25.53 -18.77
N ALA A 454 -25.12 24.33 -18.24
CA ALA A 454 -25.67 23.95 -16.94
C ALA A 454 -25.07 24.79 -15.79
N VAL A 455 -23.76 25.10 -15.86
CA VAL A 455 -23.10 25.97 -14.87
C VAL A 455 -23.57 27.42 -15.00
N ALA A 456 -23.70 27.93 -16.23
CA ALA A 456 -24.20 29.27 -16.50
C ALA A 456 -25.63 29.48 -15.96
N GLU A 457 -26.49 28.46 -16.11
CA GLU A 457 -27.86 28.43 -15.59
C GLU A 457 -27.95 28.12 -14.08
N LYS A 458 -26.82 27.98 -13.37
CA LYS A 458 -26.76 27.62 -11.94
C LYS A 458 -27.41 26.28 -11.58
N LYS A 459 -27.54 25.37 -12.56
CA LYS A 459 -28.00 23.99 -12.38
C LYS A 459 -26.85 23.05 -12.03
N ALA A 460 -25.63 23.42 -12.40
CA ALA A 460 -24.41 22.69 -12.08
C ALA A 460 -23.33 23.65 -11.53
N VAL A 461 -22.29 23.07 -10.94
CA VAL A 461 -21.07 23.77 -10.52
C VAL A 461 -19.85 23.06 -11.12
N LEU A 462 -18.88 23.84 -11.58
CA LEU A 462 -17.59 23.32 -12.08
C LEU A 462 -16.49 23.63 -11.07
N VAL A 463 -15.80 22.58 -10.62
CA VAL A 463 -14.76 22.65 -9.59
C VAL A 463 -13.45 22.11 -10.14
N LEU A 464 -12.45 22.98 -10.24
CA LEU A 464 -11.12 22.64 -10.74
C LEU A 464 -10.12 22.75 -9.59
N TRP A 465 -9.65 21.59 -9.12
CA TRP A 465 -8.72 21.48 -8.00
C TRP A 465 -7.26 21.54 -8.47
N GLY A 466 -6.45 22.31 -7.76
CA GLY A 466 -5.00 22.22 -7.79
C GLY A 466 -4.31 22.59 -9.11
N LEU A 467 -4.92 23.43 -9.95
CA LEU A 467 -4.37 23.79 -11.25
C LEU A 467 -2.96 24.37 -11.13
N SER A 468 -2.05 23.89 -11.97
CA SER A 468 -0.73 24.47 -12.18
C SER A 468 -0.83 25.87 -12.82
N ALA A 469 0.26 26.63 -12.77
CA ALA A 469 0.32 27.92 -13.46
C ALA A 469 0.10 27.76 -14.97
N GLU A 470 0.71 26.73 -15.57
CA GLU A 470 0.56 26.40 -16.99
C GLU A 470 -0.89 26.05 -17.34
N GLU A 471 -1.58 25.23 -16.54
CA GLU A 471 -2.99 24.92 -16.76
C GLU A 471 -3.89 26.15 -16.58
N ALA A 472 -3.56 27.04 -15.64
CA ALA A 472 -4.29 28.29 -15.43
C ALA A 472 -4.06 29.33 -16.55
N ASP A 473 -3.02 29.15 -17.37
CA ASP A 473 -2.71 29.98 -18.54
C ASP A 473 -3.15 29.32 -19.87
N SER A 474 -3.73 28.11 -19.82
CA SER A 474 -4.11 27.36 -21.01
C SER A 474 -5.30 28.00 -21.76
N PRO A 475 -5.38 27.85 -23.09
CA PRO A 475 -6.52 28.33 -23.88
C PRO A 475 -7.88 27.79 -23.39
N GLU A 476 -7.91 26.53 -22.97
CA GLU A 476 -9.12 25.86 -22.45
C GLU A 476 -9.58 26.53 -21.16
N PHE A 477 -8.66 26.82 -20.24
CA PHE A 477 -9.01 27.52 -19.01
C PHE A 477 -9.45 28.97 -19.25
N GLN A 478 -8.83 29.67 -20.20
CA GLN A 478 -9.30 31.02 -20.59
C GLN A 478 -10.72 30.96 -21.18
N GLN A 479 -11.06 29.92 -21.94
CA GLN A 479 -12.41 29.73 -22.45
C GLN A 479 -13.44 29.53 -21.32
N ILE A 480 -13.08 28.79 -20.27
CA ILE A 480 -13.92 28.63 -19.06
C ILE A 480 -14.18 29.99 -18.42
N LYS A 481 -13.11 30.76 -18.17
CA LYS A 481 -13.21 32.10 -17.56
C LYS A 481 -14.00 33.10 -18.40
N ALA A 482 -13.95 32.98 -19.72
CA ALA A 482 -14.68 33.85 -20.63
C ALA A 482 -16.18 33.55 -20.68
N LYS A 483 -16.63 32.38 -20.21
CA LYS A 483 -18.03 31.94 -20.29
C LYS A 483 -18.71 31.80 -18.92
N LEU A 484 -17.95 31.49 -17.87
CA LEU A 484 -18.47 31.16 -16.55
C LEU A 484 -18.00 32.15 -15.49
N ALA A 485 -18.88 32.49 -14.56
CA ALA A 485 -18.56 33.33 -13.42
C ALA A 485 -17.70 32.55 -12.42
N LEU A 486 -16.51 33.08 -12.15
CA LEU A 486 -15.68 32.64 -11.04
C LEU A 486 -16.33 33.05 -9.72
N THR A 487 -16.72 32.08 -8.90
CA THR A 487 -17.37 32.32 -7.61
C THR A 487 -16.41 32.20 -6.45
N VAL A 488 -15.51 31.21 -6.49
CA VAL A 488 -14.49 31.02 -5.46
C VAL A 488 -13.14 30.76 -6.10
N LYS A 489 -12.11 31.45 -5.60
CA LYS A 489 -10.71 31.12 -5.83
C LYS A 489 -10.00 30.95 -4.49
N SER A 490 -9.45 29.78 -4.23
CA SER A 490 -8.71 29.48 -3.00
C SER A 490 -7.39 28.82 -3.36
N GLY A 491 -6.30 29.60 -3.30
CA GLY A 491 -4.99 29.14 -3.78
C GLY A 491 -5.03 28.73 -5.25
N ARG A 492 -4.90 27.41 -5.50
CA ARG A 492 -4.92 26.79 -6.85
C ARG A 492 -6.26 26.14 -7.21
N ASP A 493 -7.27 26.31 -6.35
CA ASP A 493 -8.59 25.75 -6.53
C ASP A 493 -9.56 26.82 -7.05
N TRP A 494 -10.36 26.45 -8.05
CA TRP A 494 -11.25 27.36 -8.77
C TRP A 494 -12.65 26.76 -8.84
N VAL A 495 -13.65 27.57 -8.49
CA VAL A 495 -15.07 27.17 -8.53
C VAL A 495 -15.84 28.16 -9.40
N PHE A 496 -16.51 27.63 -10.41
CA PHE A 496 -17.33 28.39 -11.35
C PHE A 496 -18.80 28.06 -11.15
N PHE A 497 -19.63 29.10 -11.01
CA PHE A 497 -21.07 28.98 -10.81
C PHE A 497 -21.80 30.23 -11.34
N GLY A 498 -22.61 30.07 -12.38
CA GLY A 498 -23.25 31.15 -13.12
C GLY A 498 -22.48 31.57 -14.39
N ALA A 499 -23.13 32.40 -15.21
CA ALA A 499 -22.54 32.96 -16.43
C ALA A 499 -21.61 34.13 -16.12
N SER A 500 -20.53 34.30 -16.89
CA SER A 500 -19.71 35.52 -16.84
C SER A 500 -20.55 36.75 -17.23
N GLN A 501 -20.30 37.88 -16.57
CA GLN A 501 -20.96 39.16 -16.88
C GLN A 501 -20.45 39.75 -18.20
#